data_AF-A0A257M2N9-F1
#
_entry.id   AF-A0A257M2N9-F1
#
_cell.length_a   1.000
_cell.length_b   1.000
_cell.length_c   1.000
_cell.angle_alpha   90.00
_cell.angle_beta   90.00
_cell.angle_gamma   90.00
#
_symmetry.space_group_name_H-M   'P 1'
#
loop_
_entity.id
_entity.type
_entity.pdbx_description
1 polymer ?
#
loop_
_entity_poly.entity_id
_entity_poly.type
_entity_poly.pdbx_seq_one_letter_code
_entity_poly.pdbx_strand_id
1 'polypeptide(L)'
;MLDQLKNKNPEFAFSQLLAKCQNEDTDPIKMGDFDKWLARDPAAATTWYESQLAAQVFDKTLDGKTPNFVPFEAAFMMSLLASDPSAAEQRMNNIPPDLRASLGAYVWDVPKENSKDFVDLLRKSMPVEEYMAILRKNSLTEKNFSGDSDNEPQNAQKNLDNLGFTPEERSILLAQDFAEFAQYRAMRDKHGMPSREKFDEQRKWIQAVDPSSADRATGVALQRYLKESNTTSAQDFVEKVAMDYHGSGGGDELLLPLIEGSANGSIPFPKDRARVMAEKITDGRLREKMLQKLD
;
A
#
# COMPACT_ATOMS: atom_id res chain seq x y z
N MET A 1 34.59 1.90 -1.29
CA MET A 1 35.42 0.67 -1.22
C MET A 1 34.54 -0.58 -1.23
N LEU A 2 33.51 -0.67 -0.38
CA LEU A 2 32.55 -1.80 -0.37
C LEU A 2 31.84 -2.02 -1.73
N ASP A 3 31.42 -0.97 -2.42
CA ASP A 3 30.74 -1.14 -3.73
C ASP A 3 31.67 -1.68 -4.83
N GLN A 4 32.96 -1.35 -4.78
CA GLN A 4 33.96 -1.94 -5.67
C GLN A 4 34.23 -3.42 -5.33
N LEU A 5 34.11 -3.79 -4.05
CA LEU A 5 34.25 -5.17 -3.59
C LEU A 5 33.04 -6.03 -3.96
N LYS A 6 31.80 -5.51 -3.92
CA LYS A 6 30.60 -6.23 -4.39
C LYS A 6 30.77 -6.78 -5.82
N ASN A 7 31.47 -6.02 -6.66
CA ASN A 7 31.76 -6.44 -8.03
C ASN A 7 32.91 -7.46 -8.15
N LYS A 8 33.92 -7.41 -7.28
CA LYS A 8 35.14 -8.25 -7.39
C LYS A 8 35.14 -9.50 -6.51
N ASN A 9 34.59 -9.39 -5.31
CA ASN A 9 34.43 -10.46 -4.33
C ASN A 9 33.13 -10.21 -3.53
N PRO A 10 31.98 -10.59 -4.11
CA PRO A 10 30.67 -10.31 -3.51
C PRO A 10 30.51 -11.00 -2.15
N GLU A 11 30.96 -12.25 -2.02
CA GLU A 11 30.87 -13.03 -0.79
C GLU A 11 31.52 -12.29 0.39
N PHE A 12 32.75 -11.82 0.20
CA PHE A 12 33.45 -11.03 1.22
C PHE A 12 32.72 -9.71 1.49
N ALA A 13 32.25 -9.01 0.44
CA ALA A 13 31.58 -7.74 0.60
C ALA A 13 30.27 -7.85 1.42
N PHE A 14 29.42 -8.83 1.11
CA PHE A 14 28.17 -9.06 1.84
C PHE A 14 28.41 -9.58 3.26
N SER A 15 29.43 -10.43 3.47
CA SER A 15 29.81 -10.87 4.82
C SER A 15 30.25 -9.69 5.69
N GLN A 16 31.00 -8.74 5.13
CA GLN A 16 31.41 -7.52 5.84
C GLN A 16 30.23 -6.58 6.11
N LEU A 17 29.27 -6.45 5.18
CA LEU A 17 28.05 -5.66 5.41
C LEU A 17 27.19 -6.27 6.53
N LEU A 18 27.01 -7.58 6.53
CA LEU A 18 26.25 -8.29 7.54
C LEU A 18 26.91 -8.14 8.93
N ALA A 19 28.22 -8.28 9.01
CA ALA A 19 28.97 -8.04 10.24
C ALA A 19 28.85 -6.59 10.73
N LYS A 20 28.79 -5.60 9.84
CA LYS A 20 28.58 -4.19 10.22
C LYS A 20 27.18 -3.94 10.76
N CYS A 21 26.14 -4.42 10.08
CA CYS A 21 24.76 -4.26 10.55
C CYS A 21 24.47 -5.01 11.86
N GLN A 22 25.33 -5.94 12.28
CA GLN A 22 25.27 -6.55 13.61
C GLN A 22 25.91 -5.70 14.72
N ASN A 23 26.91 -4.89 14.38
CA ASN A 23 27.74 -4.18 15.36
C ASN A 23 27.47 -2.66 15.38
N GLU A 24 26.82 -2.13 14.35
CA GLU A 24 26.56 -0.72 14.13
C GLU A 24 25.11 -0.53 13.65
N ASP A 25 24.51 0.62 13.96
CA ASP A 25 23.20 1.05 13.42
C ASP A 25 23.37 1.45 11.94
N THR A 26 23.61 0.45 11.09
CA THR A 26 23.84 0.62 9.66
C THR A 26 22.56 0.30 8.90
N ASP A 27 22.14 1.26 8.07
CA ASP A 27 20.96 1.16 7.21
C ASP A 27 20.95 -0.13 6.34
N PRO A 28 20.00 -1.05 6.59
CA PRO A 28 19.85 -2.31 5.85
C PRO A 28 19.56 -2.11 4.35
N ILE A 29 19.10 -0.93 3.92
CA ILE A 29 18.84 -0.62 2.51
C ILE A 29 20.11 -0.79 1.65
N LYS A 30 21.31 -0.60 2.24
CA LYS A 30 22.59 -0.79 1.54
C LYS A 30 22.93 -2.25 1.20
N MET A 31 22.15 -3.21 1.72
CA MET A 31 22.22 -4.63 1.36
C MET A 31 21.52 -4.95 0.03
N GLY A 32 20.74 -4.02 -0.52
CA GLY A 32 19.92 -4.20 -1.73
C GLY A 32 20.66 -4.37 -3.06
N ASP A 33 21.94 -4.75 -3.06
CA ASP A 33 22.66 -5.18 -4.28
C ASP A 33 22.80 -6.71 -4.37
N PHE A 34 22.20 -7.44 -3.43
CA PHE A 34 22.30 -8.91 -3.40
C PHE A 34 21.62 -9.54 -4.62
N ASP A 35 20.53 -8.96 -5.10
CA ASP A 35 19.87 -9.26 -6.37
C ASP A 35 20.87 -9.30 -7.56
N LYS A 36 21.81 -8.34 -7.62
CA LYS A 36 22.82 -8.28 -8.68
C LYS A 36 23.83 -9.42 -8.59
N TRP A 37 24.20 -9.83 -7.37
CA TRP A 37 25.05 -11.01 -7.21
C TRP A 37 24.28 -12.27 -7.58
N LEU A 38 23.05 -12.41 -7.09
CA LEU A 38 22.19 -13.54 -7.37
C LEU A 38 21.95 -13.71 -8.88
N ALA A 39 21.76 -12.62 -9.64
CA ALA A 39 21.63 -12.65 -11.09
C ALA A 39 22.94 -13.06 -11.81
N ARG A 40 24.11 -12.69 -11.26
CA ARG A 40 25.42 -12.96 -11.87
C ARG A 40 25.91 -14.38 -11.59
N ASP A 41 25.75 -14.86 -10.36
CA ASP A 41 26.20 -16.18 -9.92
C ASP A 41 25.19 -16.75 -8.90
N PRO A 42 24.06 -17.30 -9.40
CA PRO A 42 22.98 -17.78 -8.54
C PRO A 42 23.45 -18.86 -7.57
N ALA A 43 24.34 -19.76 -8.02
CA ALA A 43 24.80 -20.89 -7.21
C ALA A 43 25.66 -20.41 -6.02
N ALA A 44 26.63 -19.53 -6.26
CA ALA A 44 27.46 -19.00 -5.18
C ALA A 44 26.67 -18.12 -4.20
N ALA A 45 25.79 -17.25 -4.72
CA ALA A 45 24.94 -16.39 -3.89
C ALA A 45 23.99 -17.21 -3.01
N THR A 46 23.35 -18.25 -3.58
CA THR A 46 22.49 -19.20 -2.85
C THR A 46 23.27 -19.94 -1.77
N THR A 47 24.41 -20.54 -2.14
CA THR A 47 25.23 -21.30 -1.19
C THR A 47 25.67 -20.43 -0.02
N TRP A 48 26.13 -19.21 -0.30
CA TRP A 48 26.50 -18.27 0.74
C TRP A 48 25.30 -17.91 1.63
N TYR A 49 24.16 -17.56 1.06
CA TYR A 49 23.00 -17.15 1.83
C TYR A 49 22.48 -18.26 2.75
N GLU A 50 22.33 -19.47 2.22
CA GLU A 50 21.92 -20.65 3.00
C GLU A 50 22.92 -20.95 4.12
N SER A 51 24.22 -20.72 3.91
CA SER A 51 25.22 -20.85 4.98
C SER A 51 25.01 -19.83 6.11
N GLN A 52 24.56 -18.61 5.80
CA GLN A 52 24.28 -17.58 6.81
C GLN A 52 22.99 -17.87 7.59
N LEU A 53 21.97 -18.41 6.93
CA LEU A 53 20.75 -18.91 7.57
C LEU A 53 21.08 -20.07 8.52
N ALA A 54 21.82 -21.08 8.06
CA ALA A 54 22.20 -22.24 8.87
C ALA A 54 23.06 -21.86 10.09
N ALA A 55 23.91 -20.83 9.95
CA ALA A 55 24.70 -20.29 11.05
C ALA A 55 23.92 -19.31 11.94
N GLN A 56 22.61 -19.12 11.71
CA GLN A 56 21.72 -18.22 12.46
C GLN A 56 22.31 -16.81 12.59
N VAL A 57 22.99 -16.35 11.53
CA VAL A 57 23.67 -15.05 11.53
C VAL A 57 22.65 -13.92 11.61
N PHE A 58 21.43 -14.18 11.14
CA PHE A 58 20.32 -13.24 11.23
C PHE A 58 19.60 -13.29 12.58
N ASP A 59 19.50 -14.40 13.31
CA ASP A 59 18.60 -14.55 14.47
C ASP A 59 19.20 -14.12 15.83
N LYS A 60 19.96 -13.02 15.87
CA LYS A 60 20.72 -12.63 17.08
C LYS A 60 19.97 -11.76 18.10
N THR A 61 18.74 -11.34 17.83
CA THR A 61 17.95 -10.56 18.79
C THR A 61 17.15 -11.49 19.72
N LEU A 62 16.90 -11.05 20.95
CA LEU A 62 16.15 -11.85 21.96
C LEU A 62 14.70 -12.13 21.57
N ASP A 63 14.14 -11.34 20.64
CA ASP A 63 12.81 -11.54 20.06
C ASP A 63 12.83 -12.38 18.77
N GLY A 64 14.02 -12.80 18.29
CA GLY A 64 14.19 -13.53 17.03
C GLY A 64 13.94 -12.69 15.78
N LYS A 65 13.83 -11.35 15.92
CA LYS A 65 13.52 -10.43 14.84
C LYS A 65 14.75 -9.64 14.41
N THR A 66 15.27 -9.98 13.24
CA THR A 66 16.32 -9.16 12.64
C THR A 66 15.89 -8.69 11.26
N PRO A 67 15.58 -7.40 11.07
CA PRO A 67 15.12 -6.87 9.78
C PRO A 67 16.17 -7.02 8.66
N ASN A 68 17.42 -7.37 8.99
CA ASN A 68 18.54 -7.49 8.06
C ASN A 68 18.43 -8.69 7.10
N PHE A 69 17.60 -9.71 7.37
CA PHE A 69 17.42 -10.82 6.41
C PHE A 69 16.40 -10.50 5.32
N VAL A 70 15.43 -9.62 5.59
CA VAL A 70 14.37 -9.21 4.66
C VAL A 70 14.88 -8.76 3.29
N PRO A 71 15.93 -7.91 3.15
CA PRO A 71 16.46 -7.56 1.83
C PRO A 71 16.98 -8.76 1.03
N PHE A 72 17.53 -9.78 1.69
CA PHE A 72 17.99 -11.00 1.02
C PHE A 72 16.82 -11.87 0.56
N GLU A 73 15.82 -12.08 1.42
CA GLU A 73 14.63 -12.84 1.03
C GLU A 73 13.85 -12.14 -0.09
N ALA A 74 13.74 -10.81 -0.05
CA ALA A 74 13.15 -10.05 -1.14
C ALA A 74 13.86 -10.32 -2.47
N ALA A 75 15.19 -10.26 -2.50
CA ALA A 75 15.98 -10.55 -3.70
C ALA A 75 15.83 -12.01 -4.18
N PHE A 76 15.87 -12.99 -3.26
CA PHE A 76 15.64 -14.40 -3.61
C PHE A 76 14.27 -14.64 -4.20
N MET A 77 13.24 -14.18 -3.50
CA MET A 77 11.85 -14.28 -3.93
C MET A 77 11.69 -13.70 -5.34
N MET A 78 12.20 -12.50 -5.59
CA MET A 78 12.13 -11.85 -6.91
C MET A 78 12.86 -12.62 -8.01
N SER A 79 13.99 -13.26 -7.71
CA SER A 79 14.72 -14.11 -8.67
C SER A 79 13.98 -15.42 -9.00
N LEU A 80 13.21 -15.93 -8.05
CA LEU A 80 12.49 -17.20 -8.16
C LEU A 80 11.13 -17.03 -8.84
N LEU A 81 10.53 -15.83 -8.81
CA LEU A 81 9.19 -15.58 -9.37
C LEU A 81 8.97 -16.17 -10.76
N ALA A 82 9.91 -16.00 -11.69
CA ALA A 82 9.77 -16.50 -13.06
C ALA A 82 10.26 -17.95 -13.25
N SER A 83 11.16 -18.43 -12.38
CA SER A 83 11.88 -19.69 -12.58
C SER A 83 11.34 -20.84 -11.72
N ASP A 84 10.93 -20.53 -10.49
CA ASP A 84 10.31 -21.45 -9.53
C ASP A 84 9.33 -20.68 -8.60
N PRO A 85 8.10 -20.42 -9.07
CA PRO A 85 7.08 -19.69 -8.29
C PRO A 85 6.74 -20.38 -6.96
N SER A 86 6.82 -21.71 -6.92
CA SER A 86 6.55 -22.49 -5.71
C SER A 86 7.63 -22.28 -4.65
N ALA A 87 8.91 -22.22 -5.05
CA ALA A 87 9.99 -21.87 -4.13
C ALA A 87 9.88 -20.41 -3.64
N ALA A 88 9.46 -19.47 -4.51
CA ALA A 88 9.20 -18.08 -4.10
C ALA A 88 8.09 -18.01 -3.02
N GLU A 89 7.00 -18.75 -3.22
CA GLU A 89 5.90 -18.87 -2.25
C GLU A 89 6.35 -19.49 -0.93
N GLN A 90 7.15 -20.56 -0.98
CA GLN A 90 7.69 -21.19 0.21
C GLN A 90 8.57 -20.22 1.02
N ARG A 91 9.46 -19.47 0.35
CA ARG A 91 10.28 -18.45 1.00
C ARG A 91 9.43 -17.37 1.66
N MET A 92 8.44 -16.85 0.94
CA MET A 92 7.51 -15.85 1.46
C MET A 92 6.78 -16.33 2.73
N ASN A 93 6.35 -17.58 2.74
CA ASN A 93 5.67 -18.19 3.89
C ASN A 93 6.59 -18.40 5.11
N ASN A 94 7.89 -18.58 4.88
CA ASN A 94 8.91 -18.71 5.94
C ASN A 94 9.27 -17.37 6.60
N ILE A 95 8.96 -16.23 5.97
CA ILE A 95 9.13 -14.92 6.59
C ILE A 95 8.11 -14.78 7.73
N PRO A 96 8.56 -14.44 8.97
CA PRO A 96 7.66 -14.16 10.08
C PRO A 96 6.59 -13.13 9.70
N PRO A 97 5.31 -13.35 10.03
CA PRO A 97 4.21 -12.48 9.60
C PRO A 97 4.44 -11.00 9.88
N ASP A 98 5.02 -10.65 11.03
CA ASP A 98 5.30 -9.28 11.44
C ASP A 98 6.43 -8.60 10.66
N LEU A 99 7.21 -9.37 9.89
CA LEU A 99 8.27 -8.86 9.02
C LEU A 99 7.85 -8.82 7.54
N ARG A 100 6.75 -9.46 7.14
CA ARG A 100 6.30 -9.50 5.73
C ARG A 100 5.99 -8.11 5.19
N ALA A 101 5.35 -7.25 5.98
CA ALA A 101 5.07 -5.87 5.57
C ALA A 101 6.34 -5.07 5.23
N SER A 102 7.48 -5.40 5.85
CA SER A 102 8.78 -4.76 5.58
C SER A 102 9.33 -5.07 4.20
N LEU A 103 8.84 -6.11 3.52
CA LEU A 103 9.23 -6.42 2.14
C LEU A 103 8.95 -5.25 1.21
N GLY A 104 7.88 -4.48 1.44
CA GLY A 104 7.55 -3.31 0.62
C GLY A 104 8.68 -2.28 0.52
N ALA A 105 9.60 -2.23 1.49
CA ALA A 105 10.78 -1.36 1.43
C ALA A 105 11.87 -1.85 0.46
N TYR A 106 11.83 -3.12 0.06
CA TYR A 106 12.87 -3.77 -0.74
C TYR A 106 12.38 -4.27 -2.11
N VAL A 107 11.06 -4.38 -2.31
CA VAL A 107 10.43 -4.78 -3.59
C VAL A 107 9.79 -3.59 -4.31
N TRP A 108 10.50 -2.46 -4.32
CA TRP A 108 10.05 -1.25 -5.01
C TRP A 108 9.95 -1.46 -6.53
N ASP A 109 11.05 -1.88 -7.16
CA ASP A 109 11.13 -2.09 -8.60
C ASP A 109 10.82 -3.55 -8.94
N VAL A 110 9.59 -3.79 -9.40
CA VAL A 110 9.14 -5.09 -9.86
C VAL A 110 9.30 -5.13 -11.38
N PRO A 111 10.07 -6.08 -11.95
CA PRO A 111 10.18 -6.23 -13.39
C PRO A 111 8.80 -6.43 -14.04
N LYS A 112 8.59 -5.85 -15.22
CA LYS A 112 7.29 -5.87 -15.91
C LYS A 112 6.87 -7.30 -16.27
N GLU A 113 7.84 -8.13 -16.61
CA GLU A 113 7.69 -9.55 -16.90
C GLU A 113 7.20 -10.37 -15.70
N ASN A 114 7.49 -9.92 -14.47
CA ASN A 114 7.15 -10.64 -13.23
C ASN A 114 5.94 -10.02 -12.51
N SER A 115 5.30 -8.99 -13.07
CA SER A 115 4.34 -8.18 -12.33
C SER A 115 3.11 -8.98 -11.89
N LYS A 116 2.60 -9.88 -12.73
CA LYS A 116 1.43 -10.70 -12.42
C LYS A 116 1.76 -11.77 -11.40
N ASP A 117 2.88 -12.46 -11.58
CA ASP A 117 3.35 -13.49 -10.66
C ASP A 117 3.65 -12.91 -9.27
N PHE A 118 4.16 -11.68 -9.21
CA PHE A 118 4.37 -10.97 -7.94
C PHE A 118 3.04 -10.67 -7.22
N VAL A 119 2.04 -10.14 -7.94
CA VAL A 119 0.71 -9.90 -7.36
C VAL A 119 0.08 -11.21 -6.86
N ASP A 120 0.17 -12.28 -7.64
CA ASP A 120 -0.37 -13.58 -7.28
C ASP A 120 0.35 -14.21 -6.08
N LEU A 121 1.67 -14.05 -5.99
CA LEU A 121 2.45 -14.47 -4.83
C LEU A 121 1.97 -13.76 -3.56
N LEU A 122 1.88 -12.43 -3.61
CA LEU A 122 1.44 -11.66 -2.45
C LEU A 122 0.02 -12.06 -2.00
N ARG A 123 -0.90 -12.26 -2.96
CA ARG A 123 -2.28 -12.69 -2.70
C ARG A 123 -2.36 -14.06 -2.03
N LYS A 124 -1.45 -14.99 -2.36
CA LYS A 124 -1.40 -16.33 -1.75
C LYS A 124 -0.77 -16.36 -0.36
N SER A 125 0.20 -15.47 -0.12
CA SER A 125 1.04 -15.53 1.08
C SER A 125 0.65 -14.57 2.20
N MET A 126 -0.25 -13.62 1.95
CA MET A 126 -0.57 -12.55 2.90
C MET A 126 -2.07 -12.22 2.94
N PRO A 127 -2.58 -11.72 4.09
CA PRO A 127 -3.89 -11.08 4.16
C PRO A 127 -3.99 -9.87 3.22
N VAL A 128 -5.22 -9.56 2.79
CA VAL A 128 -5.50 -8.49 1.82
C VAL A 128 -5.00 -7.13 2.27
N GLU A 129 -5.15 -6.81 3.54
CA GLU A 129 -4.69 -5.54 4.10
C GLU A 129 -3.17 -5.38 3.99
N GLU A 130 -2.42 -6.46 4.18
CA GLU A 130 -0.96 -6.41 4.20
C GLU A 130 -0.38 -6.34 2.78
N TYR A 131 -0.85 -7.17 1.85
CA TYR A 131 -0.30 -7.10 0.49
C TYR A 131 -0.72 -5.85 -0.26
N MET A 132 -1.93 -5.33 -0.03
CA MET A 132 -2.35 -4.08 -0.65
C MET A 132 -1.49 -2.90 -0.19
N ALA A 133 -1.00 -2.93 1.07
CA ALA A 133 -0.05 -1.93 1.56
C ALA A 133 1.32 -2.00 0.86
N ILE A 134 1.77 -3.20 0.47
CA ILE A 134 2.99 -3.39 -0.34
C ILE A 134 2.76 -2.89 -1.76
N LEU A 135 1.68 -3.35 -2.42
CA LEU A 135 1.38 -3.00 -3.81
C LEU A 135 1.29 -1.49 -3.99
N ARG A 136 0.56 -0.78 -3.11
CA ARG A 136 0.41 0.68 -3.18
C ARG A 136 1.74 1.43 -3.26
N LYS A 137 2.78 0.92 -2.59
CA LYS A 137 4.09 1.56 -2.47
C LYS A 137 5.13 0.89 -3.35
N ASN A 138 4.76 0.33 -4.49
CA ASN A 138 5.75 -0.19 -5.43
C ASN A 138 5.54 0.36 -6.84
N SER A 139 6.51 0.10 -7.70
CA SER A 139 6.55 0.53 -9.10
C SER A 139 5.37 0.06 -9.96
N LEU A 140 4.62 -0.97 -9.54
CA LEU A 140 3.46 -1.48 -10.28
C LEU A 140 2.27 -0.53 -10.19
N THR A 141 2.08 0.14 -9.05
CA THR A 141 0.92 1.02 -8.85
C THR A 141 1.28 2.47 -8.57
N GLU A 142 2.46 2.76 -8.01
CA GLU A 142 2.87 4.14 -7.70
C GLU A 142 2.76 5.04 -8.93
N LYS A 143 3.22 4.54 -10.09
CA LYS A 143 3.14 5.27 -11.36
C LYS A 143 1.75 5.45 -11.90
N ASN A 144 0.71 4.69 -11.50
CA ASN A 144 -0.66 4.99 -11.94
C ASN A 144 -1.18 6.30 -11.35
N PHE A 145 -0.52 6.77 -10.31
CA PHE A 145 -1.06 7.73 -9.39
C PHE A 145 -0.09 8.89 -9.13
N SER A 146 1.19 8.78 -9.48
CA SER A 146 2.14 9.91 -9.51
C SER A 146 1.52 11.05 -10.32
N GLY A 147 1.13 12.17 -9.71
CA GLY A 147 0.22 13.10 -10.38
C GLY A 147 0.85 13.98 -11.49
N ASP A 148 1.76 13.40 -12.27
CA ASP A 148 2.31 13.86 -13.53
C ASP A 148 1.28 13.66 -14.65
N SER A 149 1.39 14.49 -15.70
CA SER A 149 0.46 14.56 -16.83
C SER A 149 0.37 13.29 -17.68
N ASP A 150 1.26 12.32 -17.48
CA ASP A 150 1.31 11.07 -18.26
C ASP A 150 0.36 9.99 -17.72
N ASN A 151 -0.34 10.26 -16.62
CA ASN A 151 -1.30 9.35 -15.99
C ASN A 151 -2.73 9.60 -16.44
N GLU A 152 -2.96 9.39 -17.74
CA GLU A 152 -4.31 9.29 -18.28
C GLU A 152 -5.08 8.17 -17.56
N PRO A 153 -6.36 8.38 -17.17
CA PRO A 153 -7.17 7.36 -16.49
C PRO A 153 -7.18 6.01 -17.21
N GLN A 154 -7.13 6.02 -18.54
CA GLN A 154 -7.12 4.83 -19.39
C GLN A 154 -5.83 4.00 -19.19
N ASN A 155 -4.69 4.66 -18.96
CA ASN A 155 -3.42 3.97 -18.70
C ASN A 155 -3.44 3.30 -17.32
N ALA A 156 -3.96 3.99 -16.31
CA ALA A 156 -4.15 3.43 -14.97
C ALA A 156 -5.10 2.23 -15.02
N GLN A 157 -6.27 2.38 -15.67
CA GLN A 157 -7.23 1.29 -15.84
C GLN A 157 -6.60 0.07 -16.52
N LYS A 158 -5.94 0.28 -17.67
CA LYS A 158 -5.26 -0.79 -18.42
C LYS A 158 -4.19 -1.48 -17.58
N ASN A 159 -3.44 -0.74 -16.78
CA ASN A 159 -2.44 -1.33 -15.90
C ASN A 159 -3.09 -2.20 -14.81
N LEU A 160 -4.16 -1.72 -14.17
CA LEU A 160 -4.90 -2.51 -13.18
C LEU A 160 -5.51 -3.80 -13.80
N ASP A 161 -6.01 -3.71 -15.04
CA ASP A 161 -6.50 -4.86 -15.80
C ASP A 161 -5.39 -5.88 -16.09
N ASN A 162 -4.22 -5.42 -16.56
CA ASN A 162 -3.09 -6.29 -16.88
C ASN A 162 -2.59 -7.06 -15.65
N LEU A 163 -2.51 -6.37 -14.51
CA LEU A 163 -2.11 -6.95 -13.23
C LEU A 163 -3.17 -7.93 -12.70
N GLY A 164 -4.41 -7.87 -13.19
CA GLY A 164 -5.47 -8.77 -12.77
C GLY A 164 -6.02 -8.46 -11.39
N PHE A 165 -6.09 -7.16 -11.03
CA PHE A 165 -6.76 -6.74 -9.81
C PHE A 165 -8.26 -7.01 -9.88
N THR A 166 -8.78 -7.65 -8.83
CA THR A 166 -10.21 -7.85 -8.57
C THR A 166 -10.92 -6.52 -8.30
N PRO A 167 -12.26 -6.44 -8.44
CA PRO A 167 -13.01 -5.24 -8.09
C PRO A 167 -12.76 -4.76 -6.66
N GLU A 168 -12.65 -5.68 -5.70
CA GLU A 168 -12.38 -5.37 -4.31
C GLU A 168 -10.99 -4.76 -4.10
N GLU A 169 -9.96 -5.33 -4.74
CA GLU A 169 -8.59 -4.79 -4.66
C GLU A 169 -8.49 -3.41 -5.32
N ARG A 170 -9.15 -3.21 -6.48
CA ARG A 170 -9.21 -1.89 -7.14
C ARG A 170 -9.83 -0.86 -6.21
N SER A 171 -10.93 -1.21 -5.57
CA SER A 171 -11.64 -0.33 -4.65
C SER A 171 -10.75 0.08 -3.46
N ILE A 172 -10.01 -0.87 -2.88
CA ILE A 172 -9.06 -0.59 -1.80
C ILE A 172 -7.94 0.34 -2.27
N LEU A 173 -7.29 0.01 -3.40
CA LEU A 173 -6.16 0.77 -3.93
C LEU A 173 -6.57 2.21 -4.28
N LEU A 174 -7.62 2.36 -5.09
CA LEU A 174 -8.12 3.66 -5.54
C LEU A 174 -8.62 4.52 -4.38
N ALA A 175 -9.24 3.92 -3.35
CA ALA A 175 -9.66 4.67 -2.18
C ALA A 175 -8.49 5.25 -1.39
N GLN A 176 -7.42 4.46 -1.20
CA GLN A 176 -6.23 4.93 -0.49
C GLN A 176 -5.47 5.99 -1.27
N ASP A 177 -5.32 5.78 -2.58
CA ASP A 177 -4.60 6.68 -3.47
C ASP A 177 -5.37 7.99 -3.66
N PHE A 178 -6.68 7.94 -3.92
CA PHE A 178 -7.50 9.15 -3.97
C PHE A 178 -7.42 9.93 -2.66
N ALA A 179 -7.51 9.26 -1.51
CA ALA A 179 -7.41 9.93 -0.22
C ALA A 179 -6.08 10.66 -0.04
N GLU A 180 -4.97 10.10 -0.52
CA GLU A 180 -3.67 10.76 -0.51
C GLU A 180 -3.60 11.97 -1.45
N PHE A 181 -4.03 11.84 -2.72
CA PHE A 181 -4.01 12.98 -3.64
C PHE A 181 -4.93 14.10 -3.22
N ALA A 182 -6.12 13.75 -2.73
CA ALA A 182 -7.12 14.71 -2.33
C ALA A 182 -6.64 15.49 -1.10
N GLN A 183 -6.02 14.81 -0.15
CA GLN A 183 -5.34 15.46 0.97
C GLN A 183 -4.27 16.45 0.49
N TYR A 184 -3.35 16.04 -0.40
CA TYR A 184 -2.23 16.89 -0.80
C TYR A 184 -2.59 18.04 -1.74
N ARG A 185 -3.56 17.83 -2.65
CA ARG A 185 -3.86 18.78 -3.74
C ARG A 185 -5.14 19.58 -3.52
N ALA A 186 -6.13 19.01 -2.84
CA ALA A 186 -7.45 19.63 -2.66
C ALA A 186 -7.74 20.04 -1.22
N MET A 187 -7.23 19.33 -0.21
CA MET A 187 -7.65 19.46 1.20
C MET A 187 -6.51 19.79 2.18
N ARG A 188 -5.56 20.64 1.75
CA ARG A 188 -4.43 21.07 2.60
C ARG A 188 -4.83 22.18 3.58
N ASP A 189 -4.96 21.83 4.85
CA ASP A 189 -5.35 22.77 5.92
C ASP A 189 -4.27 23.84 6.25
N LYS A 190 -2.98 23.55 6.00
CA LYS A 190 -1.87 24.44 6.43
C LYS A 190 -1.77 25.79 5.69
N HIS A 191 -2.38 25.93 4.50
CA HIS A 191 -2.21 27.15 3.68
C HIS A 191 -3.48 27.60 2.92
N GLY A 192 -4.64 26.99 3.15
CA GLY A 192 -5.87 27.39 2.46
C GLY A 192 -7.07 26.51 2.81
N MET A 193 -8.26 27.05 2.54
CA MET A 193 -9.51 26.28 2.63
C MET A 193 -9.50 25.11 1.64
N PRO A 194 -10.17 23.98 1.95
CA PRO A 194 -10.32 22.89 1.00
C PRO A 194 -10.97 23.38 -0.31
N SER A 195 -10.41 22.95 -1.44
CA SER A 195 -10.86 23.33 -2.78
C SER A 195 -11.82 22.28 -3.33
N ARG A 196 -13.10 22.65 -3.47
CA ARG A 196 -14.12 21.79 -4.08
C ARG A 196 -13.78 21.45 -5.53
N GLU A 197 -13.38 22.44 -6.31
CA GLU A 197 -13.04 22.27 -7.74
C GLU A 197 -11.96 21.21 -7.94
N LYS A 198 -10.85 21.29 -7.21
CA LYS A 198 -9.76 20.30 -7.29
C LYS A 198 -10.19 18.91 -6.82
N PHE A 199 -11.04 18.84 -5.78
CA PHE A 199 -11.59 17.57 -5.31
C PHE A 199 -12.48 16.93 -6.39
N ASP A 200 -13.31 17.72 -7.08
CA ASP A 200 -14.19 17.27 -8.15
C ASP A 200 -13.39 16.79 -9.37
N GLU A 201 -12.30 17.47 -9.74
CA GLU A 201 -11.38 17.03 -10.79
C GLU A 201 -10.77 15.66 -10.48
N GLN A 202 -10.32 15.46 -9.25
CA GLN A 202 -9.76 14.18 -8.82
C GLN A 202 -10.79 13.07 -8.77
N ARG A 203 -12.01 13.36 -8.27
CA ARG A 203 -13.10 12.38 -8.30
C ARG A 203 -13.44 11.98 -9.74
N LYS A 204 -13.48 12.92 -10.69
CA LYS A 204 -13.68 12.61 -12.12
C LYS A 204 -12.58 11.71 -12.67
N TRP A 205 -11.32 11.94 -12.28
CA TRP A 205 -10.21 11.09 -12.68
C TRP A 205 -10.40 9.66 -12.15
N ILE A 206 -10.72 9.48 -10.86
CA ILE A 206 -10.99 8.15 -10.27
C ILE A 206 -12.18 7.48 -10.96
N GLN A 207 -13.25 8.22 -11.21
CA GLN A 207 -14.42 7.72 -11.92
C GLN A 207 -14.11 7.28 -13.36
N ALA A 208 -13.12 7.90 -14.01
CA ALA A 208 -12.66 7.49 -15.33
C ALA A 208 -11.77 6.24 -15.28
N VAL A 209 -11.07 5.98 -14.18
CA VAL A 209 -10.29 4.73 -13.99
C VAL A 209 -11.20 3.56 -13.65
N ASP A 210 -12.08 3.74 -12.66
CA ASP A 210 -13.03 2.73 -12.21
C ASP A 210 -14.27 3.41 -11.60
N PRO A 211 -15.37 3.50 -12.37
CA PRO A 211 -16.61 4.10 -11.90
C PRO A 211 -17.18 3.41 -10.66
N SER A 212 -16.96 2.10 -10.50
CA SER A 212 -17.54 1.30 -9.41
C SER A 212 -16.89 1.60 -8.05
N SER A 213 -15.65 2.10 -8.08
CA SER A 213 -14.86 2.40 -6.88
C SER A 213 -14.95 3.88 -6.45
N ALA A 214 -15.48 4.76 -7.32
CA ALA A 214 -15.41 6.21 -7.12
C ALA A 214 -16.11 6.70 -5.85
N ASP A 215 -17.26 6.13 -5.50
CA ASP A 215 -18.04 6.57 -4.35
C ASP A 215 -17.37 6.18 -3.02
N ARG A 216 -16.96 4.93 -2.88
CA ARG A 216 -16.16 4.49 -1.72
C ARG A 216 -14.86 5.27 -1.59
N ALA A 217 -14.15 5.47 -2.70
CA ALA A 217 -12.92 6.25 -2.70
C ALA A 217 -13.15 7.70 -2.26
N THR A 218 -14.26 8.31 -2.68
CA THR A 218 -14.69 9.64 -2.24
C THR A 218 -14.92 9.68 -0.73
N GLY A 219 -15.65 8.70 -0.18
CA GLY A 219 -15.88 8.60 1.26
C GLY A 219 -14.60 8.46 2.07
N VAL A 220 -13.68 7.60 1.64
CA VAL A 220 -12.37 7.39 2.30
C VAL A 220 -11.50 8.64 2.23
N ALA A 221 -11.52 9.38 1.12
CA ALA A 221 -10.79 10.64 0.99
C ALA A 221 -11.29 11.71 1.98
N LEU A 222 -12.61 11.86 2.12
CA LEU A 222 -13.21 12.78 3.08
C LEU A 222 -12.96 12.35 4.53
N GLN A 223 -13.03 11.05 4.82
CA GLN A 223 -12.68 10.49 6.13
C GLN A 223 -11.22 10.81 6.49
N ARG A 224 -10.28 10.58 5.56
CA ARG A 224 -8.85 10.86 5.77
C ARG A 224 -8.59 12.33 6.05
N TYR A 225 -9.28 13.24 5.36
CA TYR A 225 -9.17 14.67 5.64
C TYR A 225 -9.56 15.01 7.07
N LEU A 226 -10.66 14.45 7.59
CA LEU A 226 -11.07 14.67 8.98
C LEU A 226 -10.12 14.05 9.99
N LYS A 227 -9.43 12.94 9.66
CA LYS A 227 -8.40 12.39 10.55
C LYS A 227 -7.29 13.40 10.88
N GLU A 228 -7.03 14.35 9.98
CA GLU A 228 -6.01 15.37 10.14
C GLU A 228 -6.54 16.77 10.48
N SER A 229 -7.86 16.98 10.38
CA SER A 229 -8.50 18.25 10.74
C SER A 229 -9.75 18.03 11.59
N ASN A 230 -9.79 18.68 12.75
CA ASN A 230 -10.90 18.63 13.70
C ASN A 230 -11.73 19.93 13.72
N THR A 231 -11.54 20.81 12.75
CA THR A 231 -12.23 22.09 12.70
C THR A 231 -13.69 21.92 12.27
N THR A 232 -14.59 22.75 12.78
CA THR A 232 -15.99 22.78 12.34
C THR A 232 -16.08 23.03 10.82
N SER A 233 -15.23 23.90 10.28
CA SER A 233 -15.17 24.17 8.83
C SER A 233 -14.80 22.94 7.99
N ALA A 234 -13.90 22.08 8.48
CA ALA A 234 -13.57 20.84 7.80
C ALA A 234 -14.75 19.86 7.83
N GLN A 235 -15.43 19.74 8.98
CA GLN A 235 -16.64 18.91 9.11
C GLN A 235 -17.76 19.42 8.20
N ASP A 236 -17.95 20.75 8.10
CA ASP A 236 -18.95 21.39 7.23
C ASP A 236 -18.67 21.16 5.76
N PHE A 237 -17.40 21.27 5.36
CA PHE A 237 -16.97 20.93 4.00
C PHE A 237 -17.28 19.47 3.69
N VAL A 238 -16.87 18.54 4.57
CA VAL A 238 -17.08 17.11 4.36
C VAL A 238 -18.55 16.72 4.29
N GLU A 239 -19.38 17.22 5.22
CA GLU A 239 -20.82 16.94 5.19
C GLU A 239 -21.43 17.44 3.89
N LYS A 240 -21.16 18.70 3.52
CA LYS A 240 -21.70 19.29 2.30
C LYS A 240 -21.28 18.50 1.07
N VAL A 241 -19.99 18.20 0.92
CA VAL A 241 -19.47 17.45 -0.23
C VAL A 241 -20.09 16.06 -0.30
N ALA A 242 -20.14 15.34 0.82
CA ALA A 242 -20.67 14.00 0.85
C ALA A 242 -22.17 13.96 0.46
N MET A 243 -22.95 14.88 1.02
CA MET A 243 -24.39 14.98 0.76
C MET A 243 -24.71 15.48 -0.65
N ASP A 244 -23.91 16.41 -1.20
CA ASP A 244 -24.05 16.86 -2.59
C ASP A 244 -23.83 15.69 -3.56
N TYR A 245 -22.82 14.85 -3.31
CA TYR A 245 -22.52 13.70 -4.15
C TYR A 245 -23.56 12.59 -4.04
N HIS A 246 -23.98 12.24 -2.82
CA HIS A 246 -25.06 11.27 -2.61
C HIS A 246 -26.37 11.75 -3.25
N GLY A 247 -26.75 13.00 -3.03
CA GLY A 247 -27.96 13.59 -3.60
C GLY A 247 -27.97 13.75 -5.12
N SER A 248 -26.80 13.74 -5.77
CA SER A 248 -26.67 13.77 -7.24
C SER A 248 -26.53 12.38 -7.89
N GLY A 249 -26.71 11.31 -7.10
CA GLY A 249 -26.73 9.92 -7.59
C GLY A 249 -25.52 9.08 -7.20
N GLY A 250 -24.64 9.57 -6.32
CA GLY A 250 -23.61 8.74 -5.69
C GLY A 250 -24.23 7.69 -4.76
N GLY A 251 -23.65 6.50 -4.73
CA GLY A 251 -24.12 5.38 -3.94
C GLY A 251 -23.86 5.50 -2.44
N ASP A 252 -24.50 4.63 -1.66
CA ASP A 252 -24.41 4.61 -0.19
C ASP A 252 -22.97 4.36 0.31
N GLU A 253 -22.11 3.70 -0.49
CA GLU A 253 -20.71 3.43 -0.15
C GLU A 253 -19.89 4.70 0.14
N LEU A 254 -20.30 5.85 -0.39
CA LEU A 254 -19.66 7.13 -0.11
C LEU A 254 -19.82 7.56 1.34
N LEU A 255 -20.95 7.24 1.96
CA LEU A 255 -21.29 7.68 3.33
C LEU A 255 -20.67 6.76 4.40
N LEU A 256 -20.42 5.50 4.06
CA LEU A 256 -19.99 4.48 5.04
C LEU A 256 -18.70 4.85 5.78
N PRO A 257 -17.60 5.30 5.13
CA PRO A 257 -16.36 5.62 5.85
C PRO A 257 -16.54 6.73 6.90
N LEU A 258 -17.40 7.72 6.62
CA LEU A 258 -17.68 8.81 7.55
C LEU A 258 -18.51 8.35 8.75
N ILE A 259 -19.53 7.52 8.50
CA ILE A 259 -20.38 6.97 9.56
C ILE A 259 -19.58 6.02 10.46
N GLU A 260 -18.83 5.09 9.87
CA GLU A 260 -18.02 4.13 10.61
C GLU A 260 -16.90 4.82 11.38
N GLY A 261 -16.25 5.82 10.79
CA GLY A 261 -15.22 6.62 11.46
C GLY A 261 -15.78 7.46 12.63
N SER A 262 -17.02 7.96 12.51
CA SER A 262 -17.69 8.66 13.60
C SER A 262 -18.07 7.70 14.73
N ALA A 263 -18.62 6.53 14.38
CA ALA A 263 -19.04 5.50 15.32
C ALA A 263 -17.88 4.96 16.18
N ASN A 264 -16.74 4.68 15.57
CA ASN A 264 -15.57 4.13 16.26
C ASN A 264 -14.61 5.20 16.81
N GLY A 265 -14.91 6.49 16.60
CA GLY A 265 -14.09 7.61 17.05
C GLY A 265 -12.75 7.78 16.29
N SER A 266 -12.57 7.15 15.13
CA SER A 266 -11.33 7.27 14.34
C SER A 266 -11.19 8.59 13.61
N ILE A 267 -12.28 9.38 13.50
CA ILE A 267 -12.29 10.74 12.97
C ILE A 267 -13.08 11.68 13.90
N PRO A 268 -12.75 12.98 13.94
CA PRO A 268 -13.50 14.00 14.66
C PRO A 268 -14.75 14.41 13.88
N PHE A 269 -15.65 13.47 13.57
CA PHE A 269 -16.95 13.75 12.94
C PHE A 269 -18.08 13.49 13.95
N PRO A 270 -18.93 14.47 14.29
CA PRO A 270 -19.97 14.30 15.30
C PRO A 270 -20.97 13.18 14.97
N LYS A 271 -21.28 12.32 15.96
CA LYS A 271 -22.24 11.22 15.82
C LYS A 271 -23.62 11.68 15.32
N ASP A 272 -24.08 12.86 15.73
CA ASP A 272 -25.37 13.39 15.28
C ASP A 272 -25.39 13.73 13.79
N ARG A 273 -24.28 14.25 13.24
CA ARG A 273 -24.13 14.47 11.79
C ARG A 273 -24.02 13.16 11.03
N ALA A 274 -23.29 12.19 11.59
CA ALA A 274 -23.21 10.84 11.03
C ALA A 274 -24.58 10.14 11.01
N ARG A 275 -25.45 10.40 12.00
CA ARG A 275 -26.82 9.86 12.05
C ARG A 275 -27.66 10.39 10.88
N VAL A 276 -27.55 11.70 10.58
CA VAL A 276 -28.20 12.31 9.41
C VAL A 276 -27.73 11.65 8.11
N MET A 277 -26.44 11.35 7.97
CA MET A 277 -25.92 10.61 6.81
C MET A 277 -26.46 9.18 6.76
N ALA A 278 -26.48 8.47 7.88
CA ALA A 278 -26.98 7.10 7.97
C ALA A 278 -28.46 7.02 7.53
N GLU A 279 -29.29 8.00 7.89
CA GLU A 279 -30.68 8.08 7.45
C GLU A 279 -30.86 8.21 5.93
N LYS A 280 -29.83 8.69 5.21
CA LYS A 280 -29.84 8.78 3.74
C LYS A 280 -29.48 7.48 3.04
N ILE A 281 -28.97 6.49 3.75
CA ILE A 281 -28.67 5.17 3.18
C ILE A 281 -29.97 4.56 2.64
N THR A 282 -29.92 4.17 1.36
CA THR A 282 -31.04 3.65 0.59
C THR A 282 -31.34 2.20 0.98
N ASP A 283 -30.31 1.38 1.20
CA ASP A 283 -30.47 0.02 1.71
C ASP A 283 -30.93 0.05 3.19
N GLY A 284 -32.16 -0.41 3.43
CA GLY A 284 -32.77 -0.38 4.77
C GLY A 284 -32.03 -1.21 5.82
N ARG A 285 -31.43 -2.35 5.44
CA ARG A 285 -30.66 -3.20 6.37
C ARG A 285 -29.32 -2.56 6.70
N LEU A 286 -28.66 -1.99 5.69
CA LEU A 286 -27.40 -1.28 5.87
C LEU A 286 -27.61 -0.03 6.74
N ARG A 287 -28.68 0.73 6.49
CA ARG A 287 -29.08 1.88 7.30
C ARG A 287 -29.26 1.51 8.76
N GLU A 288 -30.04 0.46 9.05
CA GLU A 288 -30.27 0.02 10.42
C GLU A 288 -28.96 -0.37 11.11
N LYS A 289 -28.10 -1.14 10.43
CA LYS A 289 -26.77 -1.51 10.93
C LYS A 289 -25.91 -0.28 11.23
N MET A 290 -25.93 0.74 10.38
CA MET A 290 -25.14 1.97 10.57
C MET A 290 -25.69 2.82 11.72
N LEU A 291 -27.00 2.92 11.88
CA LEU A 291 -27.63 3.61 13.01
C LEU A 291 -27.28 2.94 14.34
N GLN A 292 -27.34 1.60 14.41
CA GLN A 292 -26.94 0.84 15.60
C GLN A 292 -25.47 1.07 16.01
N LYS A 293 -24.57 1.30 15.05
CA LYS A 293 -23.16 1.63 15.35
C LYS A 293 -23.00 3.02 15.98
N LEU A 294 -23.95 3.93 15.77
CA LEU A 294 -23.88 5.32 16.21
C LEU A 294 -24.51 5.56 17.58
N ASP A 295 -25.30 4.61 18.08
CA ASP A 295 -25.80 4.61 19.46
C ASP A 295 -24.65 4.49 20.49
#